data_AF-A0A1F4Y8E8-F1
#
_entry.id   AF-A0A1F4Y8E8-F1
#
_cell.length_a   1.000
_cell.length_b   1.000
_cell.length_c   1.000
_cell.angle_alpha   90.00
_cell.angle_beta   90.00
_cell.angle_gamma   90.00
#
_symmetry.space_group_name_H-M   'P 1'
#
loop_
_entity.id
_entity.type
_entity.pdbx_description
1 polymer ?
#
loop_
_entity_poly.entity_id
_entity_poly.type
_entity_poly.pdbx_seq_one_letter_code
_entity_poly.pdbx_strand_id
1 'polypeptide(L)'
;MLLLTNLSLRKNREVLYFVVESYITRWKVEETIRFMKQSYHLEDIRLLTYMRLQNMMALVLAAAFFAAVYIGRRLKLEALSATVLGISKRIFGIPDFRYYAIADGINRVLERDAKGLVPPMPPWSPRTQLKLFPS
;
A
#
# COMPACT_ATOMS: atom_id res chain seq x y z
N MET A 1 6.41 -29.55 -2.89
CA MET A 1 5.43 -28.85 -3.76
C MET A 1 5.56 -29.44 -5.16
N LEU A 2 4.45 -29.86 -5.79
CA LEU A 2 4.46 -30.61 -7.07
C LEU A 2 3.90 -29.71 -8.19
N LEU A 3 4.65 -29.55 -9.28
CA LEU A 3 4.31 -28.69 -10.40
C LEU A 3 3.86 -29.51 -11.61
N LEU A 4 2.58 -29.38 -12.00
CA LEU A 4 2.13 -29.80 -13.32
C LEU A 4 2.24 -28.60 -14.28
N THR A 5 2.79 -28.85 -15.47
CA THR A 5 2.89 -27.87 -16.55
C THR A 5 2.52 -28.53 -17.88
N ASN A 6 1.92 -27.74 -18.78
CA ASN A 6 1.65 -28.14 -20.17
C ASN A 6 2.86 -27.93 -21.10
N LEU A 7 3.95 -27.34 -20.60
CA LEU A 7 5.17 -27.14 -21.37
C LEU A 7 5.93 -28.46 -21.51
N SER A 8 6.41 -28.75 -22.73
CA SER A 8 7.25 -29.91 -22.97
C SER A 8 8.58 -29.78 -22.22
N LEU A 9 8.72 -30.49 -21.09
CA LEU A 9 9.96 -30.58 -20.32
C LEU A 9 11.01 -31.42 -21.09
N ARG A 10 11.58 -30.84 -22.14
CA ARG A 10 12.86 -31.31 -22.69
C ARG A 10 13.92 -31.17 -21.59
N LYS A 11 15.04 -31.91 -21.69
CA LYS A 11 16.17 -31.85 -20.73
C LYS A 11 16.94 -30.51 -20.71
N ASN A 12 16.30 -29.40 -21.11
CA ASN A 12 16.84 -28.06 -20.99
C ASN A 12 16.50 -27.49 -19.60
N ARG A 13 17.55 -27.10 -18.85
CA ARG A 13 17.43 -26.49 -17.52
C ARG A 13 16.67 -25.15 -17.55
N GLU A 14 16.75 -24.39 -18.63
CA GLU A 14 16.08 -23.09 -18.78
C GLU A 14 14.55 -23.22 -18.69
N VAL A 15 13.97 -24.24 -19.32
CA VAL A 15 12.51 -24.49 -19.28
C VAL A 15 12.07 -24.86 -17.86
N LEU A 16 12.90 -25.62 -17.13
CA LEU A 16 12.64 -25.95 -15.73
C LEU A 16 12.70 -24.70 -14.84
N TYR A 17 13.73 -23.86 -15.02
CA TYR A 17 13.85 -22.58 -14.30
C TYR A 17 12.67 -21.65 -14.59
N PHE A 18 12.26 -21.52 -15.84
CA PHE A 18 11.09 -20.71 -16.23
C PHE A 18 9.79 -21.19 -15.56
N VAL A 19 9.56 -22.51 -15.47
CA VAL A 19 8.38 -23.07 -14.79
C VAL A 19 8.41 -22.78 -13.29
N VAL A 20 9.59 -22.90 -12.65
CA VAL A 20 9.76 -22.58 -11.22
C VAL A 20 9.59 -21.08 -10.96
N GLU A 21 10.19 -20.22 -11.78
CA GLU A 21 10.08 -18.77 -11.68
C GLU A 21 8.63 -18.29 -11.91
N SER A 22 7.93 -18.87 -12.87
CA SER A 22 6.51 -18.61 -13.12
C SER A 22 5.66 -18.95 -11.89
N TYR A 23 5.94 -20.08 -11.22
CA TYR A 23 5.22 -20.45 -10.00
C TYR A 23 5.56 -19.55 -8.80
N ILE A 24 6.84 -19.19 -8.61
CA ILE A 24 7.25 -18.21 -7.59
C ILE A 24 6.58 -16.85 -7.86
N THR A 25 6.44 -16.45 -9.12
CA THR A 25 5.76 -15.20 -9.52
C THR A 25 4.26 -15.27 -9.21
N ARG A 26 3.60 -16.40 -9.50
CA ARG A 26 2.21 -16.64 -9.04
C ARG A 26 2.09 -16.52 -7.52
N TRP A 27 3.00 -17.14 -6.76
CA TRP A 27 2.95 -17.10 -5.30
C TRP A 27 3.09 -15.66 -4.75
N LYS A 28 3.98 -14.83 -5.33
CA LYS A 28 4.09 -13.40 -5.01
C LYS A 28 2.79 -12.62 -5.26
N VAL A 29 2.01 -12.97 -6.29
CA VAL A 29 0.69 -12.37 -6.54
C VAL A 29 -0.31 -12.77 -5.46
N GLU A 30 -0.36 -14.05 -5.10
CA GLU A 30 -1.22 -14.56 -4.01
C GLU A 30 -0.85 -13.94 -2.64
N GLU A 31 0.45 -13.78 -2.36
CA GLU A 31 0.97 -13.08 -1.18
C GLU A 31 0.56 -11.59 -1.17
N THR A 32 0.68 -10.90 -2.30
CA THR A 32 0.25 -9.48 -2.42
C THR A 32 -1.26 -9.33 -2.17
N ILE A 33 -2.08 -10.25 -2.70
CA ILE A 33 -3.54 -10.26 -2.48
C ILE A 33 -3.86 -10.52 -1.00
N ARG A 34 -3.15 -11.46 -0.35
CA ARG A 34 -3.30 -11.73 1.09
C ARG A 34 -2.90 -10.52 1.94
N PHE A 35 -1.77 -9.88 1.63
CA PHE A 35 -1.32 -8.66 2.27
C PHE A 35 -2.38 -7.55 2.16
N MET A 36 -2.92 -7.29 0.97
CA MET A 36 -3.98 -6.29 0.80
C MET A 36 -5.23 -6.62 1.64
N LYS A 37 -5.70 -7.87 1.61
CA LYS A 37 -6.85 -8.32 2.41
C LYS A 37 -6.65 -8.11 3.91
N GLN A 38 -5.50 -8.51 4.42
CA GLN A 38 -5.24 -8.63 5.86
C GLN A 38 -4.73 -7.32 6.49
N SER A 39 -3.89 -6.55 5.79
CA SER A 39 -3.32 -5.29 6.32
C SER A 39 -4.30 -4.10 6.29
N TYR A 40 -5.33 -4.16 5.44
CA TYR A 40 -6.37 -3.13 5.36
C TYR A 40 -7.74 -3.60 5.87
N HIS A 41 -7.81 -4.78 6.51
CA HIS A 41 -9.06 -5.38 7.01
C HIS A 41 -10.18 -5.40 5.96
N LEU A 42 -9.85 -5.67 4.69
CA LEU A 42 -10.80 -5.55 3.56
C LEU A 42 -11.97 -6.53 3.67
N GLU A 43 -11.74 -7.65 4.35
CA GLU A 43 -12.75 -8.69 4.57
C GLU A 43 -13.78 -8.27 5.64
N ASP A 44 -13.46 -7.27 6.48
CA ASP A 44 -14.36 -6.67 7.48
C ASP A 44 -15.15 -5.47 6.93
N ILE A 45 -14.87 -5.01 5.69
CA ILE A 45 -15.58 -3.88 5.07
C ILE A 45 -17.02 -4.30 4.70
N ARG A 46 -17.98 -3.88 5.53
CA ARG A 46 -19.41 -4.17 5.31
C ARG A 46 -20.07 -3.09 4.44
N LEU A 47 -20.36 -3.45 3.20
CA LEU A 47 -21.15 -2.62 2.27
C LEU A 47 -22.46 -3.34 1.93
N LEU A 48 -23.58 -2.64 2.10
CA LEU A 48 -24.95 -3.18 1.99
C LEU A 48 -25.35 -3.71 0.60
N THR A 49 -24.47 -3.63 -0.40
CA THR A 49 -24.79 -4.00 -1.79
C THR A 49 -23.54 -4.50 -2.49
N TYR A 50 -23.67 -5.62 -3.23
CA TYR A 50 -22.56 -6.25 -3.94
C TYR A 50 -21.81 -5.29 -4.89
N MET A 51 -22.52 -4.46 -5.66
CA MET A 51 -21.92 -3.45 -6.54
C MET A 51 -21.04 -2.44 -5.78
N ARG A 52 -21.44 -2.05 -4.56
CA ARG A 52 -20.63 -1.15 -3.72
C ARG A 52 -19.35 -1.84 -3.24
N LEU A 53 -19.44 -3.12 -2.89
CA LEU A 53 -18.28 -3.93 -2.51
C LEU A 53 -17.30 -4.10 -3.68
N GLN A 54 -17.79 -4.38 -4.89
CA GLN A 54 -16.97 -4.43 -6.11
C GLN A 54 -16.24 -3.10 -6.37
N ASN A 55 -16.96 -1.98 -6.30
CA ASN A 55 -16.39 -0.65 -6.49
C ASN A 55 -15.31 -0.35 -5.44
N MET A 56 -15.54 -0.73 -4.17
CA MET A 56 -14.54 -0.58 -3.10
C MET A 56 -13.27 -1.39 -3.39
N MET A 57 -13.42 -2.66 -3.78
CA MET A 57 -12.27 -3.51 -4.14
C MET A 57 -11.48 -2.97 -5.33
N ALA A 58 -12.15 -2.41 -6.34
CA ALA A 58 -11.48 -1.76 -7.48
C ALA A 58 -10.69 -0.52 -7.05
N LEU A 59 -11.25 0.32 -6.16
CA LEU A 59 -10.58 1.51 -5.63
C LEU A 59 -9.35 1.14 -4.77
N VAL A 60 -9.46 0.14 -3.90
CA VAL A 60 -8.32 -0.35 -3.10
C VAL A 60 -7.22 -0.89 -3.99
N LEU A 61 -7.56 -1.70 -5.00
CA LEU A 61 -6.57 -2.24 -5.94
C LEU A 61 -5.86 -1.13 -6.73
N ALA A 62 -6.60 -0.11 -7.17
CA ALA A 62 -6.03 1.05 -7.87
C ALA A 62 -5.10 1.87 -6.96
N ALA A 63 -5.49 2.11 -5.70
CA ALA A 63 -4.68 2.82 -4.72
C ALA A 63 -3.41 2.03 -4.33
N ALA A 64 -3.54 0.72 -4.11
CA ALA A 64 -2.42 -0.17 -3.81
C ALA A 64 -1.43 -0.25 -4.99
N PHE A 65 -1.93 -0.35 -6.22
CA PHE A 65 -1.10 -0.27 -7.43
C PHE A 65 -0.40 1.09 -7.52
N PHE A 66 -1.10 2.21 -7.34
CA PHE A 66 -0.50 3.53 -7.37
C PHE A 66 0.61 3.69 -6.31
N ALA A 67 0.38 3.24 -5.07
CA ALA A 67 1.38 3.26 -4.02
C ALA A 67 2.60 2.37 -4.35
N ALA A 68 2.39 1.09 -4.66
CA ALA A 68 3.48 0.15 -4.91
C ALA A 68 4.27 0.48 -6.19
N VAL A 69 3.60 0.97 -7.23
CA VAL A 69 4.14 1.07 -8.59
C VAL A 69 4.42 2.51 -9.01
N TYR A 70 3.67 3.52 -8.57
CA TYR A 70 3.97 4.93 -8.89
C TYR A 70 4.86 5.56 -7.82
N ILE A 71 4.41 5.53 -6.56
CA ILE A 71 5.21 6.05 -5.42
C ILE A 71 6.46 5.19 -5.23
N GLY A 72 6.32 3.85 -5.22
CA GLY A 72 7.44 2.93 -5.10
C GLY A 72 8.48 3.05 -6.22
N ARG A 73 8.10 3.38 -7.47
CA ARG A 73 9.07 3.66 -8.54
C ARG A 73 9.75 5.02 -8.36
N ARG A 74 9.03 6.08 -7.95
CA ARG A 74 9.63 7.38 -7.64
C ARG A 74 10.61 7.28 -6.47
N LEU A 75 10.18 6.71 -5.34
CA LEU A 75 11.05 6.47 -4.18
C LEU A 75 12.23 5.55 -4.52
N LYS A 76 12.05 4.54 -5.38
CA LYS A 76 13.18 3.70 -5.84
C LYS A 76 14.16 4.49 -6.71
N LEU A 77 13.68 5.39 -7.58
CA LEU A 77 14.51 6.26 -8.42
C LEU A 77 15.19 7.37 -7.62
N GLU A 78 14.51 7.96 -6.64
CA GLU A 78 15.06 8.94 -5.69
C GLU A 78 16.06 8.30 -4.74
N ALA A 79 15.78 7.09 -4.23
CA ALA A 79 16.74 6.33 -3.45
C ALA A 79 17.94 5.94 -4.32
N LEU A 80 17.74 5.45 -5.56
CA LEU A 80 18.84 5.17 -6.48
C LEU A 80 19.64 6.42 -6.86
N SER A 81 18.99 7.56 -7.12
CA SER A 81 19.70 8.80 -7.45
C SER A 81 20.41 9.37 -6.23
N ALA A 82 19.83 9.32 -5.03
CA ALA A 82 20.48 9.65 -3.77
C ALA A 82 21.62 8.68 -3.43
N THR A 83 21.52 7.41 -3.83
CA THR A 83 22.59 6.41 -3.65
C THR A 83 23.66 6.56 -4.73
N VAL A 84 23.34 6.99 -5.96
CA VAL A 84 24.31 7.26 -7.03
C VAL A 84 25.02 8.60 -6.79
N LEU A 85 24.31 9.65 -6.39
CA LEU A 85 24.88 10.90 -5.88
C LEU A 85 25.62 10.68 -4.55
N GLY A 86 25.15 9.73 -3.74
CA GLY A 86 25.82 9.28 -2.53
C GLY A 86 27.13 8.59 -2.84
N ILE A 87 27.13 7.62 -3.77
CA ILE A 87 28.29 6.86 -4.22
C ILE A 87 29.28 7.76 -4.99
N SER A 88 28.81 8.70 -5.81
CA SER A 88 29.68 9.69 -6.45
C SER A 88 30.28 10.69 -5.46
N LYS A 89 29.67 10.85 -4.27
CA LYS A 89 30.24 11.57 -3.12
C LYS A 89 31.02 10.65 -2.14
N ARG A 90 30.93 9.32 -2.29
CA ARG A 90 31.44 8.29 -1.34
C ARG A 90 31.67 6.95 -2.10
N ILE A 91 32.86 6.51 -2.47
CA ILE A 91 34.20 6.71 -1.90
C ILE A 91 34.29 6.40 -0.37
N PHE A 92 33.16 6.38 0.36
CA PHE A 92 33.10 6.13 1.81
C PHE A 92 31.76 5.48 2.26
N GLY A 93 31.65 4.15 2.14
CA GLY A 93 31.02 3.31 3.17
C GLY A 93 29.48 3.17 3.27
N ILE A 94 28.99 2.03 2.76
CA ILE A 94 28.14 1.00 3.44
C ILE A 94 26.65 1.35 3.79
N PRO A 95 25.66 0.65 3.18
CA PRO A 95 24.19 0.69 3.47
C PRO A 95 23.70 -0.64 4.14
N ASP A 96 22.42 -1.09 4.21
CA ASP A 96 21.10 -0.70 3.66
C ASP A 96 19.93 -1.31 4.50
N PHE A 97 18.75 -0.64 4.64
CA PHE A 97 17.46 -1.25 5.04
C PHE A 97 16.25 -0.45 4.50
N ARG A 98 15.76 -0.85 3.32
CA ARG A 98 14.90 0.00 2.45
C ARG A 98 13.45 0.15 2.87
N TYR A 99 12.82 -0.91 3.38
CA TYR A 99 11.38 -0.90 3.67
C TYR A 99 11.03 -0.03 4.90
N TYR A 100 11.87 -0.07 5.94
CA TYR A 100 11.69 0.78 7.13
C TYR A 100 11.85 2.27 6.82
N ALA A 101 12.81 2.64 5.95
CA ALA A 101 13.00 4.02 5.52
C ALA A 101 11.77 4.59 4.78
N ILE A 102 11.08 3.76 3.98
CA ILE A 102 9.85 4.17 3.28
C ILE A 102 8.70 4.37 4.28
N ALA A 103 8.53 3.48 5.26
CA ALA A 103 7.50 3.60 6.28
C ALA A 103 7.69 4.85 7.16
N ASP A 104 8.90 5.10 7.65
CA ASP A 104 9.26 6.30 8.43
C ASP A 104 9.03 7.59 7.63
N GLY A 105 9.39 7.59 6.34
CA GLY A 105 9.15 8.71 5.43
C GLY A 105 7.67 9.04 5.24
N ILE A 106 6.81 8.03 5.04
CA ILE A 106 5.36 8.22 4.91
C ILE A 106 4.77 8.76 6.22
N ASN A 107 5.17 8.20 7.36
CA ASN A 107 4.63 8.61 8.66
C ASN A 107 4.93 10.09 8.95
N ARG A 108 6.19 10.54 8.76
CA ARG A 108 6.60 11.94 8.94
C ARG A 108 5.91 12.93 8.00
N VAL A 109 5.51 12.51 6.80
CA VAL A 109 4.75 13.36 5.88
C VAL A 109 3.32 13.53 6.36
N LEU A 110 2.67 12.46 6.82
CA LEU A 110 1.30 12.50 7.34
C LEU A 110 1.21 13.22 8.69
N GLU A 111 2.20 13.08 9.58
CA GLU A 111 2.30 13.85 10.84
C GLU A 111 2.38 15.36 10.59
N ARG A 112 3.03 15.81 9.50
CA ARG A 112 3.10 17.24 9.14
C ARG A 112 1.78 17.79 8.59
N ASP A 113 0.95 16.93 7.99
CA ASP A 113 -0.38 17.29 7.49
C ASP A 113 -1.48 17.07 8.55
N ALA A 114 -1.11 16.63 9.76
CA ALA A 114 -2.01 16.43 10.90
C ALA A 114 -2.53 17.73 11.55
N LYS A 115 -2.74 18.78 10.75
CA LYS A 115 -3.83 19.73 11.04
C LYS A 115 -5.13 18.97 10.78
N GLY A 116 -5.59 18.25 11.81
CA GLY A 116 -6.78 17.42 11.74
C GLY A 116 -8.01 18.20 11.25
N LEU A 117 -9.05 17.45 10.86
CA LEU A 117 -10.33 18.01 10.43
C LEU A 117 -10.73 19.16 11.35
N VAL A 118 -10.91 20.36 10.78
CA VAL A 118 -11.37 21.55 11.52
C VAL A 118 -12.61 21.12 12.32
N PRO A 119 -12.65 21.33 13.65
CA PRO A 119 -13.79 20.91 14.45
C PRO A 119 -15.06 21.53 13.85
N PRO A 120 -16.14 20.74 13.68
CA PRO A 120 -17.35 21.24 13.07
C PRO A 120 -17.80 22.49 13.81
N MET A 121 -18.10 23.54 13.04
CA MET A 121 -18.53 24.84 13.57
C MET A 121 -19.65 24.61 14.59
N PRO A 122 -19.55 25.17 15.82
CA PRO A 122 -20.51 24.86 16.87
C PRO A 122 -21.93 25.17 16.37
N PRO A 123 -22.91 24.29 16.61
CA PRO A 123 -24.25 24.44 16.05
C PRO A 123 -24.83 25.79 16.45
N TRP A 124 -25.39 26.49 15.47
CA TRP A 124 -26.01 27.80 15.68
C TRP A 124 -27.05 27.71 16.80
N SER A 125 -26.84 28.47 17.88
CA SER A 125 -27.78 28.53 19.00
C SER A 125 -28.81 29.63 18.77
N PRO A 126 -30.10 29.31 18.54
CA PRO A 126 -31.14 30.32 18.66
C PRO A 126 -31.16 30.82 20.11
N ARG A 127 -30.89 32.11 20.32
CA ARG A 127 -30.97 32.78 21.63
C ARG A 127 -32.42 32.98 22.10
N THR A 128 -33.21 31.91 22.17
CA THR A 128 -34.58 31.91 22.68
C THR A 128 -35.05 30.50 23.04
N GLN A 129 -34.64 30.00 24.20
CA GLN A 129 -35.46 29.05 24.96
C GLN A 129 -35.95 29.76 26.22
N LEU A 130 -37.26 30.07 26.27
CA LEU A 130 -37.91 30.43 27.53
C LEU A 130 -37.79 29.24 28.48
N LYS A 131 -37.32 29.49 29.71
CA LYS A 131 -37.43 28.51 30.79
C LYS A 131 -38.91 28.38 31.17
N LEU A 132 -39.51 27.24 30.86
CA LEU A 132 -40.94 27.00 31.05
C LEU A 132 -41.35 26.57 32.46
N PHE A 133 -40.39 26.37 33.38
CA PHE A 133 -40.65 26.02 34.77
C PHE A 133 -39.68 26.75 35.72
N PRO A 134 -40.18 27.36 36.82
CA PRO A 134 -39.35 27.77 37.95
C PRO A 134 -38.95 26.55 38.80
N SER A 135 -37.86 26.71 39.55
CA SER A 135 -37.34 25.77 40.56
C SER A 135 -38.18 25.76 41.84
#